data_AF-A0A017SUW0-F1
#
_entry.id   AF-A0A017SUW0-F1
#
_cell.length_a   1.000
_cell.length_b   1.000
_cell.length_c   1.000
_cell.angle_alpha   90.00
_cell.angle_beta   90.00
_cell.angle_gamma   90.00
#
_symmetry.space_group_name_H-M   'P 1'
#
loop_
_entity.id
_entity.type
_entity.pdbx_description
1 polymer ?
#
loop_
_entity_poly.entity_id
_entity_poly.type
_entity_poly.pdbx_seq_one_letter_code
_entity_poly.pdbx_strand_id
1 'polypeptide(L)'
;MQFEARYGARKKGNWPSLSPSQDPKKPSEKDLFVSPLDPQCTQRFAFKQDGTISPTAPDDGAAMETIARLGLNDGELVALRERAIRGALYPCKRWLTPKETRKLLRELKKDATDLDQGHSIRLRPFCFAIEQAVERRVRKLEGFPAQK
;
A
#
# COMPACT_ATOMS: atom_id res chain seq x y z
N MET A 1 -7.01 -37.48 -29.88
CA MET A 1 -5.55 -37.40 -29.60
C MET A 1 -5.35 -36.49 -28.40
N GLN A 2 -4.91 -37.04 -27.26
CA GLN A 2 -4.56 -36.28 -26.05
C GLN A 2 -3.05 -36.07 -26.05
N PHE A 3 -2.61 -34.82 -25.84
CA PHE A 3 -1.20 -34.46 -25.76
C PHE A 3 -0.78 -34.43 -24.28
N GLU A 4 0.07 -35.38 -23.87
CA GLU A 4 0.70 -35.41 -22.55
C GLU A 4 2.16 -34.96 -22.68
N ALA A 5 2.47 -33.76 -22.21
CA ALA A 5 3.86 -33.30 -22.14
C ALA A 5 4.58 -34.03 -20.99
N ARG A 6 5.63 -34.77 -21.33
CA ARG A 6 6.44 -35.55 -20.37
C ARG A 6 7.10 -34.73 -19.25
N TYR A 7 7.20 -33.40 -19.38
CA TYR A 7 7.74 -32.54 -18.33
C TYR A 7 6.99 -31.21 -18.27
N GLY A 8 6.48 -30.87 -17.07
CA GLY A 8 6.19 -29.52 -16.53
C GLY A 8 5.20 -28.61 -17.25
N ALA A 9 5.20 -28.57 -18.58
CA ALA A 9 4.41 -27.68 -19.39
C ALA A 9 3.00 -28.26 -19.63
N ARG A 10 2.07 -27.96 -18.73
CA ARG A 10 0.65 -28.18 -18.98
C ARG A 10 0.08 -27.03 -19.81
N LYS A 11 -0.81 -27.35 -20.75
CA LYS A 11 -1.55 -26.33 -21.50
C LYS A 11 -2.28 -25.45 -20.50
N LYS A 12 -1.95 -24.16 -20.46
CA LYS A 12 -2.58 -23.19 -19.56
C LYS A 12 -4.09 -23.18 -19.88
N GLY A 13 -4.92 -23.49 -18.89
CA GLY A 13 -6.38 -23.35 -18.98
C GLY A 13 -6.81 -21.87 -19.00
N ASN A 14 -8.09 -21.60 -18.75
CA ASN A 14 -8.61 -20.22 -18.67
C ASN A 14 -8.03 -19.50 -17.45
N TRP A 15 -6.95 -18.77 -17.67
CA TRP A 15 -6.30 -17.90 -16.69
C TRP A 15 -6.53 -16.44 -17.05
N PRO A 16 -6.90 -15.58 -16.08
CA PRO A 16 -7.35 -15.95 -14.73
C PRO A 16 -8.76 -16.57 -14.81
N SER A 17 -9.14 -17.37 -13.82
CA SER A 17 -10.54 -17.79 -13.67
C SER A 17 -11.39 -16.56 -13.35
N LEU A 18 -11.90 -15.90 -14.38
CA LEU A 18 -12.82 -14.76 -14.28
C LEU A 18 -14.17 -15.15 -13.69
N SER A 19 -14.42 -16.45 -13.55
CA SER A 19 -15.58 -16.99 -12.86
C SER A 19 -15.34 -16.95 -11.36
N PRO A 20 -16.28 -16.43 -10.54
CA PRO A 20 -16.41 -16.90 -9.16
C PRO A 20 -16.31 -18.42 -9.20
N SER A 21 -15.58 -19.02 -8.27
CA SER A 21 -15.59 -20.48 -8.22
C SER A 21 -17.06 -20.93 -8.16
N GLN A 22 -17.41 -22.01 -8.88
CA GLN A 22 -18.78 -22.56 -8.81
C GLN A 22 -19.16 -22.99 -7.38
N ASP A 23 -18.17 -23.01 -6.48
CA ASP A 23 -18.32 -23.11 -5.04
C ASP A 23 -18.62 -21.73 -4.42
N PRO A 24 -19.82 -21.49 -3.86
CA PRO A 24 -20.15 -20.22 -3.19
C PRO A 24 -19.27 -19.90 -1.96
N LYS A 25 -18.37 -20.82 -1.57
CA LYS A 25 -17.42 -20.67 -0.46
C LYS A 25 -15.98 -20.39 -0.88
N LYS A 26 -15.62 -20.48 -2.17
CA LYS A 26 -14.23 -20.31 -2.59
C LYS A 26 -14.04 -18.95 -3.29
N PRO A 27 -13.22 -18.04 -2.72
CA PRO A 27 -12.99 -16.71 -3.26
C PRO A 27 -12.35 -16.78 -4.65
N SER A 28 -12.61 -15.77 -5.49
CA SER A 28 -11.92 -15.62 -6.76
C SER A 28 -10.45 -15.30 -6.51
N GLU A 29 -9.55 -15.61 -7.44
CA GLU A 29 -8.11 -15.31 -7.27
C GLU A 29 -7.84 -13.81 -7.09
N LYS A 30 -8.73 -12.95 -7.61
CA LYS A 30 -8.68 -11.49 -7.41
C LYS A 30 -8.98 -11.08 -5.96
N ASP A 31 -9.70 -11.91 -5.22
CA ASP A 31 -10.02 -11.66 -3.81
C ASP A 31 -8.90 -12.11 -2.87
N LEU A 32 -7.85 -12.76 -3.39
CA LEU A 32 -6.70 -13.24 -2.60
C LEU A 32 -5.60 -12.19 -2.45
N PHE A 33 -5.54 -11.18 -3.33
CA PHE A 33 -4.49 -10.17 -3.33
C PHE A 33 -5.04 -8.78 -3.59
N VAL A 34 -4.38 -7.77 -3.05
CA VAL A 34 -4.68 -6.37 -3.38
C VAL A 34 -3.93 -6.02 -4.65
N SER A 35 -4.68 -5.68 -5.71
CA SER A 35 -4.09 -5.21 -6.96
C SER A 35 -3.54 -3.79 -6.80
N PRO A 36 -2.32 -3.47 -7.25
CA PRO A 36 -1.82 -2.10 -7.29
C PRO A 36 -2.59 -1.20 -8.27
N LEU A 37 -3.37 -1.79 -9.18
CA LEU A 37 -4.25 -1.08 -10.10
C LEU A 37 -5.64 -0.79 -9.49
N ASP A 38 -5.92 -1.30 -8.29
CA ASP A 38 -7.12 -0.93 -7.54
C ASP A 38 -6.97 0.50 -7.01
N PRO A 39 -7.88 1.44 -7.35
CA PRO A 39 -7.84 2.81 -6.82
C PRO A 39 -7.86 2.88 -5.28
N GLN A 40 -8.35 1.84 -4.61
CA GLN A 40 -8.41 1.74 -3.15
C GLN A 40 -7.21 1.00 -2.55
N CYS A 41 -6.25 0.52 -3.37
CA CYS A 41 -5.10 -0.28 -2.94
C CYS A 41 -4.41 0.30 -1.69
N THR A 42 -4.00 1.58 -1.78
CA THR A 42 -3.27 2.25 -0.70
C THR A 42 -4.06 2.36 0.59
N GLN A 43 -5.40 2.43 0.52
CA GLN A 43 -6.28 2.61 1.68
C GLN A 43 -6.49 1.30 2.46
N ARG A 44 -6.27 0.15 1.81
CA ARG A 44 -6.31 -1.17 2.45
C ARG A 44 -5.11 -1.45 3.35
N PHE A 45 -4.07 -0.62 3.25
CA PHE A 45 -2.86 -0.73 4.06
C PHE A 45 -2.66 0.45 4.99
N ALA A 46 -2.35 0.16 6.24
CA ALA A 46 -1.95 1.12 7.25
C ALA A 46 -0.43 1.08 7.45
N PHE A 47 0.25 2.18 7.15
CA PHE A 47 1.70 2.31 7.38
C PHE A 47 1.97 2.92 8.75
N LYS A 48 2.72 2.25 9.60
CA LYS A 48 3.08 2.74 10.95
C LYS A 48 4.36 3.58 10.94
N GLN A 49 4.60 4.31 12.02
CA GLN A 49 5.79 5.17 12.15
C GLN A 49 7.09 4.37 12.27
N ASP A 50 7.03 3.14 12.77
CA ASP A 50 8.15 2.19 12.85
C ASP A 50 8.49 1.53 11.50
N GLY A 51 7.80 1.93 10.42
CA GLY A 51 8.00 1.37 9.09
C GLY A 51 7.27 0.06 8.83
N THR A 52 6.50 -0.49 9.78
CA THR A 52 5.68 -1.68 9.52
C THR A 52 4.41 -1.34 8.74
N ILE A 53 3.88 -2.32 8.01
CA ILE A 53 2.60 -2.25 7.30
C ILE A 53 1.64 -3.27 7.92
N SER A 54 0.38 -2.88 8.10
CA SER A 54 -0.71 -3.78 8.46
C SER A 54 -1.90 -3.56 7.54
N PRO A 55 -2.84 -4.50 7.44
CA PRO A 55 -4.15 -4.19 6.89
C PRO A 55 -4.78 -3.03 7.65
N THR A 56 -5.54 -2.19 6.96
CA THR A 56 -6.36 -1.15 7.60
C THR A 56 -7.55 -1.76 8.33
N ALA A 57 -8.22 -2.73 7.71
CA ALA A 57 -9.28 -3.52 8.32
C ALA A 57 -8.72 -4.89 8.76
N PRO A 58 -8.96 -5.33 10.00
CA PRO A 58 -8.34 -6.54 10.55
C PRO A 58 -8.83 -7.84 9.89
N ASP A 59 -9.97 -7.81 9.21
CA ASP A 59 -10.60 -8.90 8.47
C ASP A 59 -10.30 -8.86 6.96
N ASP A 60 -9.45 -7.93 6.52
CA ASP A 60 -9.02 -7.84 5.13
C ASP A 60 -7.99 -8.94 4.78
N GLY A 61 -8.52 -10.13 4.49
CA GLY A 61 -7.73 -11.31 4.14
C GLY A 61 -6.81 -11.09 2.93
N ALA A 62 -7.24 -10.30 1.93
CA ALA A 62 -6.41 -10.02 0.76
C ALA A 62 -5.21 -9.15 1.10
N ALA A 63 -5.39 -8.13 1.95
CA ALA A 63 -4.29 -7.28 2.42
C ALA A 63 -3.32 -8.07 3.31
N MET A 64 -3.84 -8.92 4.21
CA MET A 64 -3.03 -9.82 5.04
C MET A 64 -2.16 -10.73 4.17
N GLU A 65 -2.78 -11.39 3.18
CA GLU A 65 -2.08 -12.31 2.28
C GLU A 65 -1.05 -11.58 1.41
N THR A 66 -1.39 -10.37 0.94
CA THR A 66 -0.47 -9.53 0.16
C THR A 66 0.77 -9.14 0.97
N ILE A 67 0.60 -8.72 2.23
CA ILE A 67 1.72 -8.39 3.13
C ILE A 67 2.61 -9.61 3.35
N ALA A 68 1.99 -10.76 3.63
CA ALA A 68 2.71 -11.99 3.94
C ALA A 68 3.49 -12.52 2.72
N ARG A 69 2.82 -12.65 1.56
CA ARG A 69 3.45 -13.22 0.35
C ARG A 69 4.48 -12.32 -0.31
N LEU A 70 4.26 -11.00 -0.29
CA LEU A 70 5.22 -10.05 -0.87
C LEU A 70 6.32 -9.64 0.12
N GLY A 71 6.29 -10.14 1.35
CA GLY A 71 7.29 -9.79 2.36
C GLY A 71 7.32 -8.30 2.68
N LEU A 72 6.16 -7.62 2.72
CA LEU A 72 6.11 -6.15 2.86
C LEU A 72 6.58 -5.64 4.25
N ASN A 73 6.80 -6.56 5.19
CA ASN A 73 7.39 -6.35 6.50
C ASN A 73 8.78 -6.99 6.65
N ASP A 74 9.48 -7.26 5.55
CA ASP A 74 10.90 -7.61 5.60
C ASP A 74 11.70 -6.53 6.36
N GLY A 75 12.71 -6.95 7.12
CA GLY A 75 13.46 -6.08 8.03
C GLY A 75 14.15 -4.91 7.32
N GLU A 76 14.67 -5.12 6.10
CA GLU A 76 15.30 -4.05 5.32
C GLU A 76 14.25 -3.05 4.83
N LEU A 77 13.12 -3.55 4.31
CA LEU A 77 12.04 -2.71 3.80
C LEU A 77 11.39 -1.88 4.91
N VAL A 78 11.23 -2.46 6.10
CA VAL A 78 10.76 -1.77 7.30
C VAL A 78 11.72 -0.64 7.68
N ALA A 79 13.02 -0.92 7.76
CA ALA A 79 14.02 0.10 8.11
C ALA A 79 14.09 1.25 7.09
N LEU A 80 14.02 0.94 5.79
CA LEU A 80 13.98 1.95 4.72
C LEU A 80 12.73 2.82 4.83
N ARG A 81 11.57 2.20 5.07
CA ARG A 81 10.29 2.89 5.22
C ARG A 81 10.28 3.78 6.47
N GLU A 82 10.73 3.26 7.60
CA GLU A 82 10.87 4.03 8.86
C GLU A 82 11.75 5.26 8.64
N ARG A 83 12.92 5.08 8.03
CA ARG A 83 13.85 6.18 7.74
C ARG A 83 13.24 7.23 6.82
N ALA A 84 12.48 6.82 5.81
CA ALA A 84 11.79 7.74 4.91
C ALA A 84 10.69 8.54 5.64
N ILE A 85 9.85 7.87 6.44
CA ILE A 85 8.80 8.51 7.25
C ILE A 85 9.43 9.50 8.24
N ARG A 86 10.45 9.05 8.98
CA ARG A 86 11.15 9.88 9.97
C ARG A 86 11.85 11.06 9.32
N GLY A 87 12.53 10.84 8.19
CA GLY A 87 13.19 11.91 7.44
C GLY A 87 12.23 12.97 6.93
N ALA A 88 11.01 12.57 6.53
CA ALA A 88 9.97 13.50 6.10
C ALA A 88 9.36 14.30 7.26
N LEU A 89 9.09 13.65 8.40
CA LEU A 89 8.43 14.31 9.55
C LEU A 89 9.39 15.08 10.48
N TYR A 90 10.65 14.66 10.52
CA TYR A 90 11.67 15.17 11.44
C TYR A 90 12.97 15.54 10.72
N PRO A 91 12.93 16.43 9.69
CA PRO A 91 14.15 16.85 9.00
C PRO A 91 15.05 17.68 9.94
N CYS A 92 16.37 17.57 9.75
CA CYS A 92 17.37 18.35 10.49
C CYS A 92 17.21 18.31 12.03
N LYS A 93 16.79 17.17 12.57
CA LYS A 93 16.55 16.96 14.01
C LYS A 93 15.49 17.89 14.61
N ARG A 94 14.47 18.29 13.84
CA ARG A 94 13.30 19.01 14.36
C ARG A 94 12.01 18.52 13.71
N TRP A 95 10.90 18.61 14.44
CA TRP A 95 9.59 18.34 13.87
C TRP A 95 9.20 19.42 12.86
N LEU A 96 8.47 19.03 11.83
CA LEU A 96 7.79 19.98 10.96
C LEU A 96 6.79 20.83 11.76
N THR A 97 6.75 22.12 11.43
CA THR A 97 5.72 23.04 11.91
C THR A 97 4.36 22.68 11.29
N PRO A 98 3.23 23.15 11.84
CA PRO A 98 1.91 22.92 11.23
C PRO A 98 1.83 23.38 9.77
N LYS A 99 2.42 24.54 9.45
CA LYS A 99 2.45 25.09 8.09
C LYS A 99 3.26 24.20 7.15
N GLU A 100 4.43 23.74 7.56
CA GLU A 100 5.27 22.84 6.77
C GLU A 100 4.62 21.47 6.57
N THR A 101 3.98 20.93 7.62
CA THR A 101 3.28 19.64 7.57
C THR A 101 2.13 19.69 6.54
N ARG A 102 1.32 20.76 6.56
CA ARG A 102 0.26 20.97 5.56
C ARG A 102 0.80 21.18 4.15
N LYS A 103 1.93 21.89 4.01
CA LYS A 103 2.59 22.10 2.72
C LYS A 103 3.04 20.75 2.14
N LEU A 104 3.70 19.91 2.95
CA LEU A 104 4.14 18.59 2.54
C LEU A 104 2.97 17.69 2.14
N LEU A 105 1.87 17.70 2.90
CA LEU A 105 0.67 16.94 2.55
C LEU A 105 0.11 17.35 1.19
N ARG A 106 0.06 18.66 0.93
CA ARG A 106 -0.42 19.19 -0.36
C ARG A 106 0.48 18.77 -1.52
N GLU A 107 1.80 18.80 -1.32
CA GLU A 107 2.75 18.34 -2.35
C GLU A 107 2.54 16.86 -2.67
N LEU A 108 2.43 16.00 -1.65
CA LEU A 108 2.22 14.55 -1.84
C LEU A 108 0.90 14.26 -2.58
N LYS A 109 -0.18 14.96 -2.22
CA LYS A 109 -1.48 14.81 -2.92
C LYS A 109 -1.44 15.33 -4.34
N LYS A 110 -0.69 16.41 -4.59
CA LYS A 110 -0.47 16.90 -5.95
C LYS A 110 0.29 15.87 -6.77
N ASP A 111 1.38 15.32 -6.24
CA ASP A 111 2.15 14.28 -6.92
C ASP A 111 1.25 13.07 -7.26
N ALA A 112 0.41 12.60 -6.33
CA ALA A 112 -0.55 11.53 -6.61
C ALA A 112 -1.54 11.90 -7.73
N THR A 113 -2.10 13.12 -7.69
CA THR A 113 -3.03 13.61 -8.73
C THR A 113 -2.36 13.70 -10.09
N ASP A 114 -1.13 14.22 -10.16
CA ASP A 114 -0.38 14.37 -11.40
C ASP A 114 -0.09 12.98 -12.01
N LEU A 115 0.23 11.98 -11.17
CA LEU A 115 0.41 10.60 -11.61
C LEU A 115 -0.88 9.99 -12.18
N ASP A 116 -2.02 10.17 -11.51
CA ASP A 116 -3.32 9.65 -11.96
C ASP A 116 -3.77 10.29 -13.28
N GLN A 117 -3.34 11.53 -13.55
CA GLN A 117 -3.56 12.22 -14.83
C GLN A 117 -2.61 11.77 -15.95
N GLY A 118 -1.69 10.83 -15.66
CA GLY A 118 -0.73 10.31 -16.62
C GLY A 118 0.48 11.21 -16.83
N HIS A 119 0.73 12.20 -15.95
CA HIS A 119 1.95 12.99 -16.02
C HIS A 119 3.16 12.16 -15.57
N SER A 120 4.27 12.29 -16.31
CA SER A 120 5.54 11.67 -15.92
C SER A 120 6.17 12.50 -14.80
N ILE A 121 6.01 12.02 -13.57
CA ILE A 121 6.60 12.60 -12.37
C ILE A 121 7.49 11.59 -11.66
N ARG A 122 8.47 12.08 -10.90
CA ARG A 122 9.27 11.23 -10.02
C ARG A 122 8.67 11.24 -8.63
N LEU A 123 8.02 10.14 -8.25
CA LEU A 123 7.55 9.96 -6.88
C LEU A 123 8.71 9.87 -5.89
N ARG A 124 8.46 10.40 -4.69
CA ARG A 124 9.36 10.23 -3.55
C ARG A 124 9.32 8.76 -3.12
N PRO A 125 10.45 8.17 -2.70
CA PRO A 125 10.44 6.85 -2.09
C PRO A 125 9.44 6.80 -0.92
N PHE A 126 8.60 5.78 -0.90
CA PHE A 126 7.57 5.58 0.14
C PHE A 126 6.55 6.73 0.26
N CYS A 127 6.25 7.45 -0.82
CA CYS A 127 5.33 8.60 -0.82
C CYS A 127 4.00 8.33 -0.12
N PHE A 128 3.36 7.19 -0.35
CA PHE A 128 2.09 6.82 0.29
C PHE A 128 2.21 6.57 1.80
N ALA A 129 3.32 5.97 2.25
CA ALA A 129 3.59 5.78 3.67
C ALA A 129 3.86 7.11 4.37
N ILE A 130 4.60 8.01 3.70
CA ILE A 130 4.86 9.37 4.17
C ILE A 130 3.54 10.14 4.24
N GLU A 131 2.69 10.06 3.21
CA GLU A 131 1.40 10.74 3.16
C GLU A 131 0.54 10.40 4.37
N GLN A 132 0.28 9.11 4.63
CA GLN A 132 -0.49 8.69 5.80
C GLN A 132 0.13 9.16 7.12
N ALA A 133 1.47 9.15 7.23
CA ALA A 133 2.16 9.61 8.43
C ALA A 133 2.01 11.13 8.64
N VAL A 134 2.08 11.91 7.55
CA VAL A 134 1.85 13.35 7.55
C VAL A 134 0.39 13.66 7.88
N GLU A 135 -0.58 12.94 7.32
CA GLU A 135 -2.00 13.10 7.65
C GLU A 135 -2.28 12.89 9.14
N ARG A 136 -1.74 11.82 9.74
CA ARG A 136 -1.84 11.59 11.19
C ARG A 136 -1.22 12.73 11.99
N ARG A 137 -0.12 13.32 11.52
CA ARG A 137 0.52 14.47 12.19
C ARG A 137 -0.35 15.72 12.08
N VAL A 138 -0.96 16.00 10.92
CA VAL A 138 -1.92 17.10 10.76
C VAL A 138 -3.08 16.93 11.73
N ARG A 139 -3.71 15.75 11.78
CA ARG A 139 -4.81 15.45 12.72
C ARG A 139 -4.41 15.70 14.18
N LYS A 140 -3.21 15.24 14.59
CA LYS A 140 -2.67 15.47 15.94
C LYS A 140 -2.43 16.95 16.26
N LEU A 141 -1.97 17.75 15.28
CA LEU A 141 -1.73 19.18 15.45
C LEU A 141 -3.02 20.00 15.46
N GLU A 142 -4.06 19.54 14.77
CA GLU A 142 -5.36 20.18 14.69
C GLU A 142 -6.30 19.75 15.83
N GLY A 143 -5.88 18.82 16.70
CA GLY A 143 -6.63 18.40 17.87
C GLY A 143 -7.77 17.43 17.59
N PHE A 144 -7.84 16.83 16.39
CA PHE A 144 -8.83 15.79 16.11
C PHE A 144 -8.42 14.49 16.82
N PRO A 145 -9.24 13.95 17.74
CA PRO A 145 -8.96 12.65 18.33
C PRO A 145 -8.95 11.58 17.23
N ALA A 146 -7.92 10.72 17.23
CA ALA A 146 -7.83 9.60 16.30
C ALA A 146 -9.09 8.73 16.43
N GLN A 147 -9.82 8.52 15.33
CA GLN A 147 -10.93 7.56 15.28
C GLN A 147 -10.40 6.19 15.72
N LYS A 148 -11.04 5.67 16.77
CA LYS A 148 -10.79 4.35 17.36
C LYS A 148 -11.23 3.25 16.41
#